data_AF-A0A925EKF4-F1
#
_entry.id   AF-A0A925EKF4-F1
#
_cell.length_a   1.000
_cell.length_b   1.000
_cell.length_c   1.000
_cell.angle_alpha   90.00
_cell.angle_beta   90.00
_cell.angle_gamma   90.00
#
_symmetry.space_group_name_H-M   'P 1'
#
loop_
_entity.id
_entity.type
_entity.pdbx_description
1 polymer ?
#
loop_
_entity_poly.entity_id
_entity_poly.type
_entity_poly.pdbx_seq_one_letter_code
_entity_poly.pdbx_strand_id
1 'polypeptide(L)'
;MPKVTSEKKKGKTGRPKKFGRPTRAFYLVLPEDTVAKLRLFDSDMATAIVKFVEGTPLNTLPDGVEATLLTKDKTLLWVGEVPSLKIWPGVLLAPIEPGRNLLVFESDYDFCTFELELRDALADGAIQPEDLPILSKLADTLRNLRRDHKIVISPCLPNPTQNGPG
;
A
#
# COMPACT_ATOMS: atom_id res chain seq x y z
N MET A 1 -38.66 -43.46 39.65
CA MET A 1 -39.08 -42.83 38.37
C MET A 1 -39.33 -41.35 38.60
N PRO A 2 -39.06 -40.46 37.63
CA PRO A 2 -38.06 -39.40 37.72
C PRO A 2 -38.64 -38.01 38.01
N LYS A 3 -37.77 -37.05 38.37
CA LYS A 3 -37.77 -35.70 37.78
C LYS A 3 -36.34 -35.16 37.83
N VAL A 4 -35.66 -35.27 36.70
CA VAL A 4 -34.38 -34.59 36.44
C VAL A 4 -34.69 -33.10 36.32
N THR A 5 -34.28 -32.31 37.30
CA THR A 5 -34.23 -30.86 37.23
C THR A 5 -33.14 -30.47 36.25
N SER A 6 -33.53 -30.02 35.06
CA SER A 6 -32.61 -29.40 34.11
C SER A 6 -32.23 -28.00 34.61
N GLU A 7 -31.00 -27.83 35.07
CA GLU A 7 -30.43 -26.50 35.29
C GLU A 7 -30.21 -25.80 33.93
N LYS A 8 -31.03 -24.78 33.65
CA LYS A 8 -30.83 -23.89 32.50
C LYS A 8 -29.54 -23.10 32.68
N LYS A 9 -28.53 -23.36 31.83
CA LYS A 9 -27.39 -22.45 31.63
C LYS A 9 -27.92 -21.06 31.23
N LYS A 10 -27.69 -20.05 32.08
CA LYS A 10 -27.96 -18.64 31.78
C LYS A 10 -27.10 -18.21 30.57
N GLY A 11 -27.70 -18.13 29.39
CA GLY A 11 -27.10 -17.44 28.25
C GLY A 11 -26.93 -15.97 28.60
N LYS A 12 -25.70 -15.45 28.46
CA LYS A 12 -25.45 -14.01 28.51
C LYS A 12 -26.16 -13.38 27.30
N THR A 13 -27.32 -12.80 27.55
CA THR A 13 -28.10 -12.04 26.57
C THR A 13 -27.43 -10.71 26.29
N GLY A 14 -26.31 -10.74 25.56
CA GLY A 14 -25.77 -9.57 24.88
C GLY A 14 -26.27 -9.56 23.44
N ARG A 15 -26.61 -8.38 22.89
CA ARG A 15 -26.95 -8.20 21.48
C ARG A 15 -25.92 -8.96 20.62
N PRO A 16 -26.34 -9.86 19.71
CA PRO A 16 -25.42 -10.56 18.82
C PRO A 16 -24.49 -9.55 18.14
N LYS A 17 -23.18 -9.80 18.21
CA LYS A 17 -22.19 -8.93 17.57
C LYS A 17 -22.40 -9.03 16.06
N LYS A 18 -22.73 -7.90 15.44
CA LYS A 18 -23.05 -7.78 14.00
C LYS A 18 -22.02 -8.42 13.06
N PHE A 19 -20.75 -8.46 13.45
CA PHE A 19 -19.64 -8.93 12.62
C PHE A 19 -18.90 -10.15 13.17
N GLY A 20 -19.40 -10.82 14.22
CA GLY A 20 -18.77 -12.03 14.79
C GLY A 20 -17.39 -11.85 15.46
N ARG A 21 -16.72 -10.71 15.24
CA ARG A 21 -15.39 -10.33 15.76
C ARG A 21 -15.46 -9.12 16.72
N PRO A 22 -14.37 -8.74 17.43
CA PRO A 22 -14.34 -7.48 18.18
C PRO A 22 -14.63 -6.28 17.26
N THR A 23 -15.44 -5.34 17.75
CA THR A 23 -15.93 -4.20 16.95
C THR A 23 -15.86 -2.91 17.74
N ARG A 24 -15.55 -1.80 17.07
CA ARG A 24 -15.58 -0.44 17.65
C ARG A 24 -16.59 0.41 16.89
N ALA A 25 -17.34 1.26 17.61
CA ALA A 25 -18.29 2.19 17.01
C ALA A 25 -17.60 3.49 16.63
N PHE A 26 -17.94 4.01 15.45
CA PHE A 26 -17.45 5.29 14.93
C PHE A 26 -18.62 6.10 14.39
N TYR A 27 -18.56 7.42 14.54
CA TYR A 27 -19.43 8.35 13.85
C TYR A 27 -18.64 8.97 12.71
N LEU A 28 -19.23 9.01 11.51
CA LEU A 28 -18.57 9.47 10.30
C LEU A 28 -19.56 10.25 9.44
N VAL A 29 -19.07 11.32 8.85
CA VAL A 29 -19.81 12.14 7.89
C VAL A 29 -19.21 11.85 6.52
N LEU A 30 -20.03 11.39 5.58
CA LEU A 30 -19.61 11.04 4.23
C LEU A 30 -20.32 11.92 3.20
N PRO A 31 -19.66 12.27 2.09
CA PRO A 31 -20.33 12.85 0.93
C PRO A 31 -21.48 11.97 0.42
N GLU A 32 -22.53 12.59 -0.11
CA GLU A 32 -23.72 11.88 -0.61
C GLU A 32 -23.39 10.88 -1.73
N ASP A 33 -22.45 11.24 -2.61
CA ASP A 33 -22.01 10.36 -3.70
C ASP A 33 -21.31 9.10 -3.18
N THR A 34 -20.56 9.23 -2.08
CA THR A 34 -19.89 8.13 -1.40
C THR A 34 -20.91 7.20 -0.74
N VAL A 35 -21.95 7.77 -0.10
CA VAL A 35 -23.08 7.01 0.46
C VAL A 35 -23.82 6.24 -0.62
N ALA A 36 -24.07 6.87 -1.78
CA ALA A 36 -24.72 6.23 -2.91
C ALA A 36 -23.91 5.03 -3.43
N LYS A 37 -22.60 5.19 -3.60
CA LYS A 37 -21.68 4.11 -4.03
C LYS A 37 -21.61 2.96 -3.02
N LEU A 38 -21.49 3.25 -1.73
CA LEU A 38 -21.46 2.22 -0.68
C LEU A 38 -22.76 1.41 -0.62
N ARG A 39 -23.92 2.05 -0.86
CA ARG A 39 -25.21 1.37 -0.90
C ARG A 39 -25.36 0.36 -2.03
N LEU A 40 -24.51 0.41 -3.06
CA LEU A 40 -24.46 -0.63 -4.11
C LEU A 40 -23.90 -1.96 -3.57
N PHE A 41 -23.08 -1.92 -2.52
CA PHE A 41 -22.50 -3.12 -1.89
C PHE A 41 -23.44 -3.70 -0.82
N ASP A 42 -24.04 -2.84 0.01
CA ASP A 42 -25.03 -3.24 1.01
C ASP A 42 -25.88 -2.03 1.45
N SER A 43 -27.17 -2.27 1.76
CA SER A 43 -28.06 -1.26 2.32
C SER A 43 -27.61 -0.75 3.71
N ASP A 44 -26.95 -1.61 4.49
CA ASP A 44 -26.36 -1.26 5.77
C ASP A 44 -24.95 -0.71 5.59
N MET A 45 -24.73 0.55 5.97
CA MET A 45 -23.47 1.27 5.75
C MET A 45 -22.25 0.56 6.36
N ALA A 46 -22.38 0.00 7.56
CA ALA A 46 -21.26 -0.66 8.21
C ALA A 46 -20.92 -1.99 7.52
N THR A 47 -21.92 -2.73 7.07
CA THR A 47 -21.72 -3.95 6.27
C THR A 47 -21.18 -3.61 4.88
N ALA A 48 -21.63 -2.53 4.25
CA ALA A 48 -21.10 -2.06 2.97
C ALA A 48 -19.61 -1.72 3.08
N ILE A 49 -19.20 -0.97 4.11
CA ILE A 49 -17.78 -0.66 4.37
C ILE A 49 -16.99 -1.95 4.61
N VAL A 50 -17.50 -2.87 5.44
CA VAL A 50 -16.81 -4.13 5.72
C VAL A 50 -16.67 -4.97 4.45
N LYS A 51 -17.73 -5.13 3.66
CA LYS A 51 -17.71 -5.85 2.38
C LYS A 51 -16.79 -5.20 1.36
N PHE A 52 -16.80 -3.87 1.29
CA PHE A 52 -15.90 -3.12 0.42
C PHE A 52 -14.44 -3.37 0.82
N VAL A 53 -14.09 -3.29 2.11
CA VAL A 53 -12.72 -3.54 2.59
C VAL A 53 -12.31 -5.01 2.47
N GLU A 54 -13.20 -5.96 2.76
CA GLU A 54 -12.91 -7.40 2.64
C GLU A 54 -12.83 -7.86 1.18
N GLY A 55 -13.61 -7.23 0.29
CA GLY A 55 -13.63 -7.50 -1.14
C GLY A 55 -12.62 -6.68 -1.96
N THR A 56 -12.07 -5.62 -1.38
CA THR A 56 -10.95 -4.89 -1.98
C THR A 56 -9.69 -5.60 -1.52
N PRO A 57 -8.94 -6.27 -2.42
CA PRO A 57 -7.58 -6.66 -2.07
C PRO A 57 -6.86 -5.36 -1.75
N LEU A 58 -6.58 -5.13 -0.46
CA LEU A 58 -5.48 -4.26 -0.10
C LEU A 58 -4.27 -4.97 -0.68
N ASN A 59 -3.87 -4.60 -1.89
CA ASN A 59 -2.66 -5.08 -2.55
C ASN A 59 -1.47 -4.48 -1.79
N THR A 60 -1.35 -4.86 -0.52
CA THR A 60 -0.14 -4.67 0.25
C THR A 60 0.88 -5.55 -0.44
N LEU A 61 1.91 -4.93 -1.02
CA LEU A 61 3.10 -5.67 -1.42
C LEU A 61 3.53 -6.50 -0.20
N PRO A 62 3.57 -7.85 -0.30
CA PRO A 62 3.74 -8.74 0.86
C PRO A 62 4.95 -8.37 1.72
N ASP A 63 5.97 -7.83 1.08
CA ASP A 63 7.23 -7.41 1.70
C ASP A 63 7.57 -5.94 1.42
N GLY A 64 6.60 -5.14 0.99
CA GLY A 64 6.77 -3.71 0.69
C GLY A 64 7.63 -3.37 -0.54
N VAL A 65 8.32 -4.33 -1.17
CA VAL A 65 9.10 -4.13 -2.41
C VAL A 65 8.94 -5.31 -3.36
N GLU A 66 8.68 -5.03 -4.63
CA GLU A 66 8.58 -6.00 -5.73
C GLU A 66 9.23 -5.43 -7.01
N ALA A 67 10.07 -6.23 -7.67
CA ALA A 67 10.62 -5.88 -8.98
C ALA A 67 9.98 -6.75 -10.07
N THR A 68 9.33 -6.13 -11.05
CA THR A 68 8.68 -6.83 -12.17
C THR A 68 9.41 -6.53 -13.47
N LEU A 69 9.88 -7.58 -14.16
CA LEU A 69 10.50 -7.44 -15.47
C LEU A 69 9.42 -7.15 -16.52
N LEU A 70 9.50 -6.00 -17.20
CA LEU A 70 8.61 -5.64 -18.31
C LEU A 70 9.17 -6.15 -19.64
N THR A 71 10.48 -6.01 -19.84
CA THR A 71 11.23 -6.52 -20.99
C THR A 71 12.61 -6.97 -20.52
N LYS A 72 13.42 -7.63 -21.38
CA LYS A 72 14.76 -8.11 -21.01
C LYS A 72 15.63 -7.05 -20.31
N ASP A 73 15.44 -5.77 -20.66
CA ASP A 73 16.28 -4.66 -20.19
C ASP A 73 15.51 -3.61 -19.37
N LYS A 74 14.21 -3.82 -19.13
CA LYS A 74 13.37 -2.89 -18.36
C LYS A 74 12.71 -3.60 -17.19
N THR A 75 12.97 -3.10 -16.00
CA THR A 75 12.37 -3.57 -14.75
C THR A 75 11.58 -2.43 -14.11
N LEU A 76 10.34 -2.71 -13.74
CA LEU A 76 9.51 -1.84 -12.92
C LEU A 76 9.75 -2.15 -11.45
N LEU A 77 9.93 -1.13 -10.63
CA LEU A 77 10.10 -1.30 -9.20
C LEU A 77 8.87 -0.77 -8.47
N TRP A 78 8.16 -1.71 -7.85
CA TRP A 78 7.01 -1.44 -7.02
C TRP A 78 7.45 -1.33 -5.57
N VAL A 79 6.93 -0.30 -4.90
CA VAL A 79 7.21 -0.05 -3.49
C VAL A 79 5.88 0.22 -2.78
N GLY A 80 5.75 -0.28 -1.56
CA GLY A 80 4.64 0.00 -0.67
C GLY A 80 4.58 1.48 -0.27
N GLU A 81 3.71 1.80 0.69
CA GLU A 81 3.74 3.12 1.30
C GLU A 81 4.90 3.23 2.28
N VAL A 82 5.89 4.06 1.94
CA VAL A 82 7.06 4.34 2.77
C VAL A 82 7.18 5.86 2.95
N PRO A 83 6.87 6.42 4.13
CA PRO A 83 6.97 7.85 4.40
C PRO A 83 8.34 8.43 4.08
N SER A 84 9.43 7.72 4.42
CA SER A 84 10.80 8.19 4.16
C SER A 84 11.11 8.38 2.67
N LEU A 85 10.48 7.61 1.77
CA LEU A 85 10.66 7.78 0.31
C LEU A 85 9.86 8.95 -0.26
N LYS A 86 8.76 9.36 0.39
CA LYS A 86 7.95 10.49 -0.07
C LYS A 86 8.68 11.84 0.05
N ILE A 87 9.65 11.90 0.96
CA ILE A 87 10.48 13.09 1.21
C ILE A 87 11.88 12.97 0.59
N TRP A 88 12.16 11.88 -0.11
CA TRP A 88 13.49 11.62 -0.68
C TRP A 88 13.73 12.49 -1.91
N PRO A 89 14.83 13.27 -1.98
CA PRO A 89 15.12 14.13 -3.13
C PRO A 89 15.29 13.33 -4.44
N GLY A 90 14.64 13.77 -5.53
CA GLY A 90 14.76 13.11 -6.84
C GLY A 90 13.98 11.80 -6.99
N VAL A 91 13.24 11.38 -5.96
CA VAL A 91 12.40 10.18 -5.99
C VAL A 91 10.92 10.55 -5.98
N LEU A 92 10.17 9.93 -6.88
CA LEU A 92 8.73 10.07 -7.00
C LEU A 92 8.05 8.71 -6.81
N LEU A 93 7.05 8.67 -5.93
CA LEU A 93 6.18 7.52 -5.76
C LEU A 93 4.87 7.76 -6.52
N ALA A 94 4.73 7.16 -7.69
CA ALA A 94 3.50 7.27 -8.48
C ALA A 94 2.49 6.21 -8.02
N PRO A 95 1.36 6.59 -7.39
CA PRO A 95 0.37 5.62 -6.92
C PRO A 95 -0.35 5.00 -8.10
N ILE A 96 -0.26 3.67 -8.24
CA ILE A 96 -0.99 2.93 -9.28
C ILE A 96 -2.19 2.20 -8.66
N GLU A 97 -2.01 1.64 -7.45
CA GLU A 97 -3.06 1.01 -6.65
C GLU A 97 -2.88 1.36 -5.16
N PRO A 98 -3.93 1.27 -4.32
CA PRO A 98 -3.79 1.48 -2.88
C PRO A 98 -2.72 0.56 -2.27
N GLY A 99 -1.72 1.13 -1.60
CA GLY A 99 -0.60 0.38 -1.01
C GLY A 99 0.47 -0.08 -2.01
N ARG A 100 0.38 0.33 -3.28
CA ARG A 100 1.34 -0.01 -4.35
C ARG A 100 1.67 1.21 -5.19
N ASN A 101 2.91 1.67 -5.04
CA ASN A 101 3.48 2.79 -5.77
C ASN A 101 4.54 2.30 -6.76
N LEU A 102 4.62 2.95 -7.92
CA LEU A 102 5.75 2.81 -8.84
C LEU A 102 6.87 3.77 -8.39
N LEU A 103 8.09 3.25 -8.23
CA LEU A 103 9.26 4.08 -7.99
C LEU A 103 9.71 4.72 -9.31
N VAL A 104 9.76 6.04 -9.32
CA VAL A 104 10.17 6.86 -10.46
C VAL A 104 11.28 7.80 -10.00
N PHE A 105 12.25 8.05 -10.88
CA PHE A 105 13.31 9.01 -10.62
C PHE A 105 13.10 10.25 -11.48
N GLU A 106 13.49 11.41 -10.94
CA GLU A 106 13.57 12.66 -11.70
C GLU A 106 14.65 12.55 -12.80
N SER A 107 14.57 13.41 -13.82
CA SER A 107 15.41 13.29 -15.03
C SER A 107 16.92 13.44 -14.77
N ASP A 108 17.29 14.14 -13.71
CA ASP A 108 18.65 14.40 -13.23
C ASP A 108 19.06 13.48 -12.08
N TYR A 109 18.17 12.57 -11.67
CA TYR A 109 18.41 11.64 -10.57
C TYR A 109 18.52 10.21 -11.09
N ASP A 110 19.68 9.59 -10.87
CA ASP A 110 19.94 8.26 -11.40
C ASP A 110 19.80 7.16 -10.34
N PHE A 111 19.58 5.95 -10.85
CA PHE A 111 19.44 4.75 -10.04
C PHE A 111 20.65 4.49 -9.13
N CYS A 112 21.86 4.79 -9.59
CA CYS A 112 23.09 4.47 -8.87
C CYS A 112 23.30 5.40 -7.67
N THR A 113 22.98 6.67 -7.86
CA THR A 113 22.94 7.71 -6.83
C THR A 113 21.93 7.33 -5.77
N PHE A 114 20.71 6.96 -6.18
CA PHE A 114 19.70 6.47 -5.25
C PHE A 114 20.12 5.22 -4.47
N GLU A 115 20.69 4.18 -5.14
CA GLU A 115 21.17 2.97 -4.46
C GLU A 115 22.22 3.32 -3.39
N LEU A 116 23.12 4.25 -3.70
CA LEU A 116 24.18 4.67 -2.80
C LEU A 116 23.62 5.45 -1.61
N GLU A 117 22.84 6.50 -1.84
CA GLU A 117 22.27 7.32 -0.77
C GLU A 117 21.34 6.50 0.14
N LEU A 118 20.58 5.55 -0.43
CA LEU A 118 19.75 4.64 0.35
C LEU A 118 20.57 3.78 1.32
N ARG A 119 21.72 3.30 0.87
CA ARG A 119 22.63 2.50 1.70
C ARG A 119 23.30 3.33 2.77
N ASP A 120 23.69 4.55 2.44
CA ASP A 120 24.31 5.48 3.39
C ASP A 120 23.28 5.86 4.47
N ALA A 121 22.03 6.18 4.10
CA ALA A 121 20.97 6.45 5.07
C ALA A 121 20.63 5.26 5.98
N LEU A 122 20.70 4.03 5.45
CA LEU A 122 20.54 2.80 6.24
C LEU A 122 21.72 2.59 7.20
N ALA A 123 22.94 2.92 6.78
CA ALA A 123 24.15 2.79 7.59
C ALA A 123 24.22 3.84 8.70
N ASP A 124 23.83 5.07 8.40
CA ASP A 124 23.83 6.21 9.33
C ASP A 124 22.65 6.19 10.31
N GLY A 125 21.68 5.30 10.10
CA GLY A 125 20.49 5.19 10.95
C GLY A 125 19.55 6.40 10.83
N ALA A 126 19.59 7.11 9.68
CA ALA A 126 18.75 8.27 9.41
C ALA A 126 17.28 7.90 9.10
N ILE A 127 17.00 6.60 8.96
CA ILE A 127 15.70 6.04 8.57
C ILE A 127 14.86 5.70 9.80
N GLN A 128 13.56 5.95 9.71
CA GLN A 128 12.62 5.58 10.76
C GLN A 128 12.55 4.05 10.95
N PRO A 129 12.43 3.56 12.20
CA PRO A 129 12.48 2.13 12.48
C PRO A 129 11.36 1.32 11.80
N GLU A 130 10.22 1.96 11.50
CA GLU A 130 9.12 1.38 10.74
C GLU A 130 9.43 1.14 9.25
N ASP A 131 10.28 1.98 8.66
CA ASP A 131 10.64 1.94 7.24
C ASP A 131 11.86 1.05 6.97
N LEU A 132 12.70 0.81 7.99
CA LEU A 132 13.90 -0.03 7.90
C LEU A 132 13.73 -1.37 7.16
N PRO A 133 12.73 -2.21 7.47
CA PRO A 133 12.61 -3.50 6.79
C PRO A 133 12.34 -3.35 5.29
N ILE A 134 11.49 -2.39 4.93
CA ILE A 134 11.12 -2.14 3.53
C ILE A 134 12.30 -1.54 2.77
N LEU A 135 12.98 -0.55 3.36
CA LEU A 135 14.13 0.13 2.75
C LEU A 135 15.36 -0.76 2.66
N SER A 136 15.59 -1.63 3.64
CA SER A 136 16.64 -2.66 3.55
C SER A 136 16.36 -3.61 2.39
N LYS A 137 15.11 -4.09 2.27
CA LYS A 137 14.71 -4.96 1.16
C LYS A 137 14.83 -4.23 -0.19
N LEU A 138 14.50 -2.94 -0.23
CA LEU A 138 14.67 -2.11 -1.41
C LEU A 138 16.13 -2.08 -1.83
N ALA A 139 17.05 -1.75 -0.90
CA ALA A 139 18.49 -1.71 -1.17
C ALA A 139 19.03 -3.06 -1.68
N ASP A 140 18.57 -4.18 -1.13
CA ASP A 140 18.94 -5.52 -1.61
C ASP A 140 18.39 -5.82 -3.00
N THR A 141 17.14 -5.40 -3.27
CA THR A 141 16.51 -5.55 -4.59
C THR A 141 17.26 -4.74 -5.64
N LEU A 142 17.60 -3.48 -5.35
CA LEU A 142 18.40 -2.62 -6.23
C LEU A 142 19.77 -3.25 -6.52
N ARG A 143 20.47 -3.72 -5.49
CA ARG A 143 21.77 -4.40 -5.62
C ARG A 143 21.69 -5.61 -6.55
N ASN A 144 20.65 -6.42 -6.42
CA ASN A 144 20.45 -7.60 -7.25
C ASN A 144 20.17 -7.22 -8.70
N LEU A 145 19.31 -6.22 -8.94
CA LEU A 145 19.02 -5.74 -10.28
C LEU A 145 20.26 -5.17 -10.98
N ARG A 146 21.13 -4.47 -10.25
CA ARG A 146 22.41 -3.96 -10.77
C ARG A 146 23.37 -5.09 -11.14
N ARG A 147 23.48 -6.13 -10.31
CA ARG A 147 24.34 -7.30 -10.57
C ARG A 147 23.89 -8.10 -11.78
N ASP A 148 22.59 -8.15 -12.01
CA ASP A 148 21.99 -8.86 -13.13
C ASP A 148 22.07 -8.09 -14.47
N HIS A 149 22.61 -6.86 -14.51
CA HIS A 149 22.66 -5.98 -15.69
C HIS A 149 21.29 -5.71 -16.36
N LYS A 150 20.17 -5.87 -15.64
CA LYS A 150 18.79 -5.76 -16.18
C LYS A 150 18.16 -4.36 -16.07
N ILE A 151 18.98 -3.31 -15.99
CA ILE A 151 18.47 -1.95 -15.79
C ILE A 151 18.94 -1.03 -16.91
N VAL A 152 17.99 -0.66 -17.76
CA VAL A 152 18.06 0.55 -18.60
C VAL A 152 17.07 1.56 -18.04
N ILE A 153 17.60 2.65 -17.46
CA ILE A 153 16.81 3.79 -17.02
C ILE A 153 16.24 4.46 -18.28
N SER A 154 14.93 4.38 -18.47
CA SER A 154 14.27 5.14 -19.53
C SER A 154 13.91 6.51 -18.98
N PRO A 155 14.35 7.63 -19.59
CA PRO A 155 13.90 8.94 -19.17
C PRO A 155 12.38 9.00 -19.32
N CYS A 156 11.69 9.50 -18.29
CA CYS A 156 10.29 9.87 -18.43
C CYS A 156 10.23 10.98 -19.48
N LEU A 157 9.58 10.70 -20.61
CA LEU A 157 9.35 11.72 -21.63
C LEU A 157 8.59 12.88 -20.98
N PRO A 158 9.00 14.14 -21.22
CA PRO A 158 8.27 15.28 -20.72
C PRO A 158 6.83 15.24 -21.26
N ASN A 159 5.86 15.60 -20.40
CA ASN A 159 4.48 15.78 -20.82
C ASN A 159 4.44 16.68 -22.06
N PRO A 160 3.74 16.30 -23.15
CA PRO A 160 3.55 17.21 -24.27
C PRO A 160 2.82 18.44 -23.74
N THR A 161 3.55 19.54 -23.71
CA THR A 161 3.07 20.86 -23.32
C THR A 161 1.83 21.16 -24.15
N GLN A 162 0.73 21.53 -23.48
CA GLN A 162 -0.45 22.05 -24.14
C GLN A 162 -0.06 23.36 -24.86
N ASN A 163 0.30 23.26 -26.13
CA ASN A 163 0.40 24.40 -27.03
C ASN A 163 -1.03 24.83 -27.40
N GLY A 164 -1.52 25.86 -26.71
CA GLY A 164 -2.65 26.67 -27.17
C GLY A 164 -2.11 27.87 -27.96
N PRO A 165 -2.55 28.13 -29.21
CA PRO A 165 -2.13 29.29 -29.97
C PRO A 165 -2.84 30.55 -29.45
N GLY A 166 -2.07 31.61 -29.23
CA GLY A 166 -2.55 32.99 -29.13
C GLY A 166 -2.24 33.75 -30.41
#